data_AF-S3UE20-F1
#
_entry.id   AF-S3UE20-F1
#
_cell.length_a   1.000
_cell.length_b   1.000
_cell.length_c   1.000
_cell.angle_alpha   90.00
_cell.angle_beta   90.00
_cell.angle_gamma   90.00
#
_symmetry.space_group_name_H-M   'P 1'
#
loop_
_entity.id
_entity.type
_entity.pdbx_description
1 polymer ?
#
loop_
_entity_poly.entity_id
_entity_poly.type
_entity_poly.pdbx_seq_one_letter_code
_entity_poly.pdbx_strand_id
1 'polypeptide(L)'
;MSFFQHDLRRFEATVNQVVKVTITQNQFDALVSLTYNIGEGAFKGSTLVKELNAGYYKAAADEFPKWNRGGGKVMKGLVRRRAAERELFLKK
;
A
#
# COMPACT_ATOMS: atom_id res chain seq x y z
N MET A 1 6.40 -25.18 1.30
CA MET A 1 6.23 -23.71 1.38
C MET A 1 4.76 -23.41 1.57
N SER A 2 4.38 -22.56 2.53
CA SER A 2 2.96 -22.24 2.76
C SER A 2 2.45 -21.24 1.71
N PHE A 3 1.17 -21.32 1.35
CA PHE A 3 0.51 -20.39 0.42
C PHE A 3 0.76 -18.91 0.77
N PHE A 4 0.79 -18.59 2.07
CA PHE A 4 1.02 -17.24 2.59
C PHE A 4 2.39 -16.65 2.20
N GLN A 5 3.46 -17.46 2.19
CA GLN A 5 4.79 -16.98 1.80
C GLN A 5 4.90 -16.72 0.29
N HIS A 6 4.17 -17.49 -0.52
CA HIS A 6 4.15 -17.31 -1.97
C HIS A 6 3.36 -16.04 -2.34
N ASP A 7 2.25 -15.79 -1.66
CA ASP A 7 1.44 -14.57 -1.85
C ASP A 7 2.22 -13.31 -1.48
N LEU A 8 3.00 -13.34 -0.40
CA LEU A 8 3.78 -12.16 0.01
C LEU A 8 4.82 -11.77 -1.05
N ARG A 9 5.57 -12.74 -1.60
CA ARG A 9 6.56 -12.49 -2.67
C ARG A 9 5.95 -11.84 -3.90
N ARG A 10 4.72 -12.22 -4.26
CA ARG A 10 4.01 -11.63 -5.38
C ARG A 10 3.72 -10.15 -5.14
N PHE A 11 3.27 -9.78 -3.95
CA PHE A 11 3.00 -8.38 -3.60
C PHE A 11 4.26 -7.55 -3.46
N GLU A 12 5.32 -8.10 -2.87
CA GLU A 12 6.66 -7.50 -2.85
C GLU A 12 7.17 -7.22 -4.26
N ALA A 13 7.06 -8.19 -5.17
CA ALA A 13 7.45 -8.04 -6.57
C ALA A 13 6.62 -6.93 -7.26
N THR A 14 5.31 -6.87 -6.99
CA THR A 14 4.47 -5.78 -7.51
C THR A 14 4.92 -4.41 -7.01
N VAL A 15 5.23 -4.25 -5.71
CA VAL A 15 5.73 -2.97 -5.16
C VAL A 15 7.06 -2.60 -5.82
N ASN A 16 8.03 -3.53 -5.87
CA ASN A 16 9.33 -3.32 -6.51
C ASN A 16 9.21 -2.99 -8.02
N GLN A 17 8.21 -3.55 -8.70
CA GLN A 17 8.00 -3.29 -10.12
C GLN A 17 7.56 -1.85 -10.38
N VAL A 18 6.67 -1.29 -9.56
CA VAL A 18 6.00 -0.01 -9.88
C VAL A 18 6.47 1.19 -9.08
N VAL A 19 7.10 0.99 -7.92
CA VAL A 19 7.74 2.09 -7.17
C VAL A 19 9.10 2.38 -7.79
N LYS A 20 9.32 3.62 -8.22
CA LYS A 20 10.50 4.07 -8.97
C LYS A 20 11.44 4.98 -8.18
N VAL A 21 11.05 5.33 -6.96
CA VAL A 21 11.81 6.17 -6.04
C VAL A 21 12.36 5.35 -4.88
N THR A 22 13.41 5.83 -4.24
CA THR A 22 13.95 5.21 -3.03
C THR A 22 12.95 5.35 -1.88
N ILE A 23 12.68 4.25 -1.20
CA ILE A 23 11.77 4.19 -0.06
C ILE A 23 12.45 3.50 1.13
N THR A 24 11.99 3.80 2.34
CA THR A 24 12.45 3.09 3.56
C THR A 24 11.80 1.70 3.65
N GLN A 25 12.33 0.84 4.53
CA GLN A 25 11.72 -0.47 4.79
C GLN A 25 10.27 -0.33 5.30
N ASN A 26 10.01 0.63 6.21
CA ASN A 26 8.66 0.87 6.72
C ASN A 26 7.68 1.26 5.59
N GLN A 27 8.13 2.10 4.66
CA GLN A 27 7.33 2.48 3.49
C GLN A 27 7.06 1.25 2.62
N PHE A 28 8.07 0.44 2.34
CA PHE A 28 7.91 -0.80 1.58
C PHE A 28 6.89 -1.74 2.23
N ASP A 29 7.03 -2.00 3.54
CA ASP A 29 6.15 -2.90 4.28
C ASP A 29 4.70 -2.41 4.29
N ALA A 30 4.48 -1.09 4.43
CA ALA A 30 3.15 -0.48 4.34
C ALA A 30 2.52 -0.66 2.96
N LEU A 31 3.31 -0.48 1.89
CA LEU A 31 2.86 -0.66 0.51
C LEU A 31 2.54 -2.12 0.19
N VAL A 32 3.36 -3.06 0.67
CA VAL A 32 3.11 -4.50 0.53
C VAL A 32 1.82 -4.90 1.27
N SER A 33 1.63 -4.42 2.50
CA SER A 33 0.39 -4.66 3.27
C SER A 33 -0.85 -4.11 2.56
N LEU A 34 -0.76 -2.91 1.97
CA LEU A 34 -1.85 -2.33 1.19
C LEU A 34 -2.13 -3.17 -0.06
N THR A 35 -1.08 -3.52 -0.83
CA THR A 35 -1.16 -4.30 -2.07
C THR A 35 -1.80 -5.67 -1.81
N TYR A 36 -1.42 -6.35 -0.73
CA TYR A 36 -2.04 -7.60 -0.28
C TYR A 36 -3.55 -7.45 -0.10
N ASN A 37 -4.01 -6.31 0.43
CA ASN A 37 -5.41 -6.11 0.75
C ASN A 37 -6.27 -5.65 -0.43
N ILE A 38 -5.75 -4.79 -1.30
CA ILE A 38 -6.51 -4.20 -2.42
C ILE A 38 -6.26 -4.91 -3.75
N GLY A 39 -5.23 -5.76 -3.82
CA GLY A 39 -4.79 -6.44 -5.02
C GLY A 39 -3.83 -5.61 -5.88
N GLU A 40 -3.06 -6.30 -6.72
CA GLU A 40 -2.01 -5.69 -7.54
C GLU A 40 -2.55 -4.67 -8.54
N GLY A 41 -3.64 -4.99 -9.24
CA GLY A 41 -4.19 -4.10 -10.27
C GLY A 41 -4.61 -2.75 -9.69
N ALA A 42 -5.29 -2.76 -8.54
CA ALA A 42 -5.71 -1.57 -7.83
C ALA A 42 -4.51 -0.75 -7.33
N PHE A 43 -3.48 -1.43 -6.79
CA PHE A 43 -2.26 -0.77 -6.32
C PHE A 43 -1.49 -0.13 -7.48
N LYS A 44 -1.20 -0.87 -8.56
CA LYS A 44 -0.41 -0.40 -9.71
C LYS A 44 -1.02 0.83 -10.38
N GLY A 45 -2.35 0.90 -10.48
CA GLY A 45 -3.07 2.03 -11.07
C GLY A 45 -3.44 3.14 -10.09
N SER A 46 -3.00 3.08 -8.84
CA SER A 46 -3.43 4.00 -7.80
C SER A 46 -2.80 5.39 -7.92
N THR A 47 -3.55 6.42 -7.50
CA THR A 47 -3.00 7.76 -7.24
C THR A 47 -1.86 7.71 -6.23
N LEU A 48 -1.88 6.79 -5.27
CA LEU A 48 -0.81 6.59 -4.31
C LEU A 48 0.54 6.33 -5.01
N VAL A 49 0.59 5.37 -5.94
CA VAL A 49 1.82 5.05 -6.70
C VAL A 49 2.24 6.24 -7.56
N LYS A 50 1.28 6.96 -8.16
CA LYS A 50 1.56 8.17 -8.94
C LYS A 50 2.23 9.27 -8.10
N GLU A 51 1.65 9.60 -6.95
CA GLU A 51 2.19 10.62 -6.04
C GLU A 51 3.56 10.21 -5.49
N LEU A 52 3.72 8.94 -5.09
CA LEU A 52 4.98 8.41 -4.58
C LEU A 52 6.10 8.52 -5.63
N ASN A 53 5.83 8.09 -6.86
CA ASN A 53 6.81 8.16 -7.94
C ASN A 53 7.13 9.60 -8.39
N ALA A 54 6.25 10.55 -8.10
CA ALA A 54 6.52 11.98 -8.27
C ALA A 54 7.33 12.59 -7.09
N GLY A 55 7.70 11.78 -6.10
CA GLY A 55 8.45 12.23 -4.91
C GLY A 55 7.56 12.87 -3.84
N TYR A 56 6.24 12.84 -3.99
CA TYR A 56 5.30 13.43 -3.03
C TYR A 56 4.92 12.43 -1.93
N TYR A 57 5.88 12.06 -1.09
CA TYR A 57 5.71 11.03 -0.05
C TYR A 57 4.54 11.30 0.90
N LYS A 58 4.34 12.56 1.34
CA LYS A 58 3.21 12.92 2.19
C LYS A 58 1.88 12.78 1.45
N ALA A 59 1.82 13.19 0.17
CA ALA A 59 0.62 13.04 -0.64
C ALA A 59 0.28 11.55 -0.84
N ALA A 60 1.27 10.71 -1.12
CA ALA A 60 1.10 9.26 -1.18
C ALA A 60 0.58 8.68 0.14
N ALA A 61 1.10 9.13 1.29
CA ALA A 61 0.62 8.71 2.60
C ALA A 61 -0.86 9.11 2.83
N ASP A 62 -1.28 10.27 2.33
CA ASP A 62 -2.66 10.76 2.43
C ASP A 62 -3.64 10.03 1.48
N GLU A 63 -3.15 9.16 0.58
CA GLU A 63 -3.98 8.28 -0.26
C GLU A 63 -4.43 6.99 0.45
N PHE A 64 -3.73 6.52 1.49
CA PHE A 64 -4.10 5.29 2.21
C PHE A 64 -5.56 5.27 2.70
N PRO A 65 -6.10 6.32 3.36
CA PRO A 65 -7.47 6.31 3.90
C PRO A 65 -8.58 6.13 2.86
N LYS A 66 -8.30 6.38 1.56
CA LYS A 66 -9.30 6.21 0.48
C LYS A 66 -9.62 4.74 0.22
N TRP A 67 -8.72 3.83 0.57
CA TRP A 67 -8.87 2.38 0.40
C TRP A 67 -9.60 1.74 1.60
N ASN A 68 -10.79 2.24 1.92
CA ASN A 68 -11.55 1.86 3.13
C ASN A 68 -12.91 1.19 2.86
N ARG A 69 -13.24 0.91 1.60
CA ARG A 69 -14.54 0.36 1.19
C ARG A 69 -14.47 -1.13 0.87
N GLY A 70 -15.53 -1.85 1.24
CA GLY A 70 -15.79 -3.24 0.86
C GLY A 70 -17.29 -3.44 0.62
N GLY A 71 -17.68 -4.13 -0.44
CA GLY A 71 -19.10 -4.28 -0.81
C GLY A 71 -19.83 -2.93 -0.99
N GLY A 72 -19.14 -1.91 -1.49
CA GLY A 72 -19.68 -0.55 -1.70
C GLY A 72 -19.77 0.34 -0.45
N LYS A 73 -19.52 -0.20 0.76
CA LYS A 73 -19.65 0.52 2.03
C LYS A 73 -18.30 0.75 2.69
N VAL A 74 -18.17 1.82 3.45
CA VAL A 74 -16.99 2.06 4.30
C VAL A 74 -16.96 1.03 5.43
N MET A 75 -15.82 0.38 5.62
CA MET A 75 -15.62 -0.67 6.62
C MET A 75 -14.73 -0.15 7.75
N LYS A 76 -15.23 -0.14 8.99
CA LYS A 76 -14.46 0.31 10.17
C LYS A 76 -13.11 -0.42 10.31
N GLY A 77 -13.08 -1.72 9.98
CA GLY A 77 -11.85 -2.51 9.97
C GLY A 77 -10.80 -1.98 8.98
N LEU A 78 -11.24 -1.63 7.76
CA LEU A 78 -10.34 -1.05 6.76
C LEU A 78 -9.88 0.35 7.14
N VAL A 79 -10.74 1.19 7.72
CA VAL A 79 -10.34 2.51 8.23
C VAL A 79 -9.17 2.39 9.22
N ARG A 80 -9.28 1.49 10.20
CA ARG A 80 -8.19 1.25 11.17
C ARG A 80 -6.92 0.70 10.50
N ARG A 81 -7.08 -0.24 9.57
CA ARG A 81 -5.95 -0.82 8.82
C ARG A 81 -5.20 0.24 8.01
N ARG A 82 -5.92 1.12 7.29
CA ARG A 82 -5.32 2.21 6.51
C ARG A 82 -4.60 3.23 7.39
N ALA A 83 -5.14 3.53 8.56
CA ALA A 83 -4.47 4.42 9.52
C ALA A 83 -3.13 3.85 9.99
N ALA A 84 -3.08 2.56 10.34
CA ALA A 84 -1.85 1.89 10.76
C ALA A 84 -0.81 1.78 9.62
N GLU A 85 -1.24 1.46 8.40
CA GLU A 85 -0.35 1.42 7.24
C GLU A 85 0.21 2.82 6.91
N ARG A 86 -0.61 3.87 7.00
CA ARG A 86 -0.16 5.26 6.84
C ARG A 86 0.84 5.67 7.93
N GLU A 87 0.57 5.30 9.17
CA GLU A 87 1.46 5.58 10.31
C GLU A 87 2.82 4.89 10.11
N LEU A 88 2.82 3.62 9.73
CA LEU A 88 4.03 2.88 9.38
C LEU A 88 4.78 3.57 8.24
N PHE A 89 4.10 3.94 7.16
CA PHE A 89 4.70 4.61 6.01
C PHE A 89 5.41 5.94 6.37
N LEU A 90 4.89 6.67 7.35
CA LEU A 90 5.46 7.95 7.80
C LEU A 90 6.53 7.79 8.88
N LYS A 91 6.71 6.59 9.44
CA LYS A 91 7.70 6.29 10.47
C LYS A 91 9.10 6.20 9.85
N LYS A 92 10.04 6.95 10.42
CA LYS A 92 11.45 6.94 10.04
C LYS A 92 12.16 5.70 10.56
#